data_AF-A0AAD5NKZ7-F1
#
_entry.id   AF-A0AAD5NKZ7-F1
#
_cell.length_a   1.000
_cell.length_b   1.000
_cell.length_c   1.000
_cell.angle_alpha   90.00
_cell.angle_beta   90.00
_cell.angle_gamma   90.00
#
_symmetry.space_group_name_H-M   'P 1'
#
loop_
_entity.id
_entity.type
_entity.pdbx_description
1 polymer ?
#
loop_
_entity_poly.entity_id
_entity_poly.type
_entity_poly.pdbx_seq_one_letter_code
_entity_poly.pdbx_strand_id
1 'polypeptide(L)'
;MAFLLQILLRRISLVGLRRFFFRFFFERFRWWVFGVSFLDSSAFLLRLIHILLLRLLWVCYFSSSVFGVAVLGFGEFSLTCLFGGNRRVSVNGTASSSFRTRNSSNSAMVPPILSLALPSETGRVLSIQSHTVQGYVGNKSAVFPLQLLGYDVDPINSVQFSNHTGYPTFKGQVLNGQQLWELIEGLGANNLLYYTHLLTGYIGSVSFLNTVLEVVNKLRSINPKLTYVCDPVMGDEGKLYVPPELVSVYREEVVPVASMLTPNQFEAEQLTGFRIASETDGRDACKILHAAGPPKVVITSINVNGNLLLIGSHQKEKGQSPEQFKIVIPKIPSYFTGTGDLMTALLLGWSNKYPDSLDMAAELAVSSLQAVLQRTLNDYLTAGYDPQSSSLEIRLIQSQDGIRNPDVKFKAEKYN
;
A
#
# COMPACT_ATOMS: atom_id res chain seq x y z
N MET A 1 41.87 -40.34 -30.48
CA MET A 1 40.41 -40.17 -30.62
C MET A 1 39.78 -39.21 -29.59
N ALA A 2 40.56 -38.34 -28.92
CA ALA A 2 40.04 -37.32 -28.00
C ALA A 2 40.24 -35.86 -28.50
N PHE A 3 40.88 -35.68 -29.67
CA PHE A 3 41.14 -34.36 -30.26
C PHE A 3 40.11 -33.94 -31.32
N LEU A 4 39.31 -34.89 -31.83
CA LEU A 4 38.24 -34.63 -32.83
C LEU A 4 36.89 -34.26 -32.19
N LEU A 5 36.68 -34.53 -30.90
CA LEU A 5 35.42 -34.20 -30.21
C LEU A 5 35.39 -32.74 -29.71
N GLN A 6 36.55 -32.10 -29.51
CA GLN A 6 36.63 -30.69 -29.11
C GLN A 6 36.44 -29.70 -30.27
N ILE A 7 36.62 -30.13 -31.53
CA ILE A 7 36.42 -29.28 -32.72
C ILE A 7 34.94 -29.26 -33.15
N LEU A 8 34.17 -30.32 -32.87
CA LEU A 8 32.73 -30.38 -33.21
C LEU A 8 31.83 -29.55 -32.27
N LEU A 9 32.27 -29.26 -31.04
CA LEU A 9 31.46 -28.55 -30.05
C LEU A 9 31.60 -27.01 -30.09
N ARG A 10 32.40 -26.45 -31.00
CA ARG A 10 32.56 -24.98 -31.16
C ARG A 10 31.74 -24.35 -32.29
N ARG A 11 30.79 -25.06 -32.90
CA ARG A 11 30.02 -24.57 -34.06
C ARG A 11 28.51 -24.77 -34.00
N ILE A 12 27.87 -24.59 -32.85
CA ILE A 12 26.41 -24.48 -32.76
C ILE A 12 26.08 -23.08 -32.24
N SER A 13 25.71 -22.17 -33.15
CA SER A 13 25.28 -20.83 -32.79
C SER A 13 23.91 -20.88 -32.08
N LEU A 14 23.80 -20.14 -30.99
CA LEU A 14 22.61 -19.95 -30.14
C LEU A 14 21.36 -19.40 -30.89
N VAL A 15 21.47 -19.12 -32.18
CA VAL A 15 20.39 -18.59 -33.03
C VAL A 15 19.56 -19.72 -33.67
N GLY A 16 20.14 -20.90 -33.90
CA GLY A 16 19.45 -22.03 -34.54
C GLY A 16 18.42 -22.74 -33.65
N LEU A 17 18.70 -22.87 -32.34
CA LEU A 17 17.83 -23.61 -31.42
C LEU A 17 16.55 -22.85 -31.06
N ARG A 18 16.60 -21.50 -31.05
CA ARG A 18 15.43 -20.63 -30.81
C ARG A 18 14.42 -20.69 -31.95
N ARG A 19 14.86 -20.81 -33.22
CA ARG A 19 13.95 -20.91 -34.38
C ARG A 19 13.24 -22.27 -34.47
N PHE A 20 13.86 -23.35 -33.99
CA PHE A 20 13.23 -24.67 -33.98
C PHE A 20 12.12 -24.77 -32.91
N PHE A 21 12.35 -24.22 -31.71
CA PHE A 21 11.34 -24.22 -30.65
C PHE A 21 10.13 -23.32 -30.95
N PHE A 22 10.33 -22.17 -31.61
CA PHE A 22 9.23 -21.25 -31.92
C PHE A 22 8.30 -21.78 -33.02
N ARG A 23 8.84 -22.52 -34.00
CA ARG A 23 8.05 -23.08 -35.11
C ARG A 23 7.27 -24.34 -34.72
N PHE A 24 7.78 -25.12 -33.75
CA PHE A 24 7.12 -26.35 -33.28
C PHE A 24 5.95 -26.07 -32.32
N PHE A 25 5.99 -24.96 -31.58
CA PHE A 25 4.94 -24.61 -30.61
C PHE A 25 3.67 -24.07 -31.28
N PHE A 26 3.79 -23.42 -32.45
CA PHE A 26 2.64 -22.82 -33.15
C PHE A 26 1.83 -23.82 -34.00
N GLU A 27 2.47 -24.86 -34.54
CA GLU A 27 1.81 -25.88 -35.37
C GLU A 27 0.92 -26.83 -34.55
N ARG A 28 1.23 -27.05 -33.26
CA ARG A 28 0.46 -27.96 -32.39
C ARG A 28 -0.71 -27.30 -31.64
N PHE A 29 -0.73 -25.97 -31.54
CA PHE A 29 -1.83 -25.23 -30.90
C PHE A 29 -3.09 -25.19 -31.79
N ARG A 30 -2.95 -25.34 -33.12
CA ARG A 30 -4.07 -25.46 -34.07
C ARG A 30 -4.93 -26.71 -33.87
N TRP A 31 -4.41 -27.73 -33.19
CA TRP A 31 -5.12 -28.99 -32.93
C TRP A 31 -5.83 -29.04 -31.57
N TRP A 32 -5.75 -27.97 -30.77
CA TRP A 32 -6.41 -27.90 -29.47
C TRP A 32 -7.82 -27.29 -29.52
N VAL A 33 -8.17 -26.61 -30.62
CA VAL A 33 -9.44 -25.87 -30.78
C VAL A 33 -10.59 -26.72 -31.36
N PHE A 34 -10.33 -27.92 -31.89
CA PHE A 34 -11.39 -28.81 -32.38
C PHE A 34 -11.37 -30.13 -31.62
N GLY A 35 -12.45 -30.36 -30.86
CA GLY A 35 -12.60 -31.48 -29.95
C GLY A 35 -12.61 -32.85 -30.63
N VAL A 36 -12.07 -33.85 -29.94
CA VAL A 36 -12.38 -35.26 -30.17
C VAL A 36 -12.38 -35.99 -28.82
N SER A 37 -13.43 -36.79 -28.66
CA SER A 37 -13.86 -37.58 -27.53
C SER A 37 -12.84 -38.61 -27.03
N PHE A 38 -12.84 -38.81 -25.71
CA PHE A 38 -12.06 -39.83 -25.00
C PHE A 38 -12.53 -41.24 -25.34
N LEU A 39 -11.63 -42.09 -25.84
CA LEU A 39 -11.71 -43.56 -25.77
C LEU A 39 -10.35 -44.14 -26.22
N ASP A 40 -9.33 -44.12 -25.36
CA ASP A 40 -8.24 -45.11 -25.38
C ASP A 40 -7.35 -45.02 -24.11
N SER A 41 -7.49 -45.97 -23.19
CA SER A 41 -6.80 -45.98 -21.89
C SER A 41 -5.29 -46.24 -21.99
N SER A 42 -4.81 -46.71 -23.15
CA SER A 42 -3.39 -46.96 -23.43
C SER A 42 -2.61 -45.68 -23.74
N ALA A 43 -3.25 -44.68 -24.37
CA ALA A 43 -2.63 -43.40 -24.74
C ALA A 43 -2.47 -42.43 -23.55
N PHE A 44 -3.26 -42.60 -22.49
CA PHE A 44 -3.20 -41.76 -21.29
C PHE A 44 -1.96 -42.07 -20.43
N LEU A 45 -1.62 -43.36 -20.27
CA LEU A 45 -0.47 -43.80 -19.47
C LEU A 45 0.86 -43.34 -20.09
N LEU A 46 0.99 -43.44 -21.41
CA LEU A 46 2.15 -42.95 -22.17
C LEU A 46 2.29 -41.42 -22.07
N ARG A 47 1.19 -40.67 -22.09
CA ARG A 47 1.22 -39.20 -21.89
C ARG A 47 1.62 -38.81 -20.47
N LEU A 48 1.18 -39.57 -19.45
CA LEU A 48 1.52 -39.32 -18.06
C LEU A 48 3.01 -39.59 -17.78
N ILE A 49 3.54 -40.70 -18.32
CA ILE A 49 4.97 -41.05 -18.24
C ILE A 49 5.83 -39.96 -18.92
N HIS A 50 5.38 -39.44 -20.06
CA HIS A 50 6.09 -38.39 -20.79
C HIS A 50 6.09 -37.04 -20.04
N ILE A 51 4.99 -36.68 -19.37
CA ILE A 51 4.90 -35.49 -18.51
C ILE A 51 5.80 -35.63 -17.27
N LEU A 52 5.87 -36.82 -16.66
CA LEU A 52 6.74 -37.09 -15.51
C LEU A 52 8.22 -37.03 -15.88
N LEU A 53 8.61 -37.56 -17.04
CA LEU A 53 9.97 -37.45 -17.58
C LEU A 53 10.37 -36.00 -17.87
N LEU A 54 9.47 -35.20 -18.43
CA LEU A 54 9.72 -33.77 -18.67
C LEU A 54 9.86 -32.97 -17.36
N ARG A 55 9.10 -33.31 -16.32
CA ARG A 55 9.25 -32.72 -14.98
C ARG A 55 10.56 -33.12 -14.30
N LEU A 56 10.97 -34.39 -14.41
CA LEU A 56 12.26 -34.85 -13.88
C LEU A 56 13.44 -34.16 -14.58
N LEU A 57 13.39 -34.02 -15.90
CA LEU A 57 14.40 -33.28 -16.66
C LEU A 57 14.44 -31.80 -16.30
N TRP A 58 13.28 -31.17 -16.03
CA TRP A 58 13.20 -29.78 -15.59
C TRP A 58 13.79 -29.57 -14.18
N VAL A 59 13.52 -30.49 -13.24
CA VAL A 59 14.11 -30.48 -11.90
C VAL A 59 15.63 -30.68 -11.97
N CYS A 60 16.13 -31.63 -12.77
CA CYS A 60 17.58 -31.82 -12.94
C CYS A 60 18.26 -30.60 -13.57
N TYR A 61 17.62 -29.94 -14.54
CA TYR A 61 18.19 -28.77 -15.22
C TYR A 61 18.27 -27.54 -14.29
N PHE A 62 17.27 -27.32 -13.44
CA PHE A 62 17.25 -26.20 -12.47
C PHE A 62 18.08 -26.46 -11.21
N SER A 63 18.22 -27.72 -10.79
CA SER A 63 19.08 -28.09 -9.64
C SER A 63 20.57 -27.93 -9.94
N SER A 64 20.94 -28.02 -11.23
CA SER A 64 22.33 -27.90 -11.70
C SER A 64 22.78 -26.45 -11.96
N SER A 65 21.85 -25.48 -11.91
CA SER A 65 22.11 -24.07 -12.26
C SER A 65 22.04 -23.12 -11.06
N VAL A 66 21.91 -23.63 -9.83
CA VAL A 66 21.87 -22.83 -8.59
C VAL A 66 23.02 -23.15 -7.60
N PHE A 67 23.87 -24.16 -7.87
CA PHE A 67 25.06 -24.42 -7.05
C PHE A 67 26.26 -24.72 -7.95
N GLY A 68 27.21 -23.79 -8.05
CA GLY A 68 28.40 -24.03 -8.85
C GLY A 68 29.39 -22.87 -8.99
N VAL A 69 29.81 -22.22 -7.91
CA VAL A 69 31.18 -21.64 -7.81
C VAL A 69 31.66 -21.73 -6.36
N ALA A 70 32.92 -22.16 -6.20
CA ALA A 70 33.75 -22.24 -4.99
C ALA A 70 33.75 -23.57 -4.21
N VAL A 71 34.43 -24.57 -4.76
CA VAL A 71 35.23 -25.52 -3.96
C VAL A 71 36.63 -25.57 -4.55
N LEU A 72 37.59 -24.96 -3.86
CA LEU A 72 39.00 -25.34 -3.89
C LEU A 72 39.61 -25.04 -2.52
N GLY A 73 40.04 -26.08 -1.81
CA GLY A 73 41.19 -25.99 -0.91
C GLY A 73 41.00 -26.48 0.53
N PHE A 74 41.44 -27.72 0.74
CA PHE A 74 42.20 -28.21 1.91
C PHE A 74 41.55 -28.33 3.30
N GLY A 75 41.71 -29.52 3.88
CA GLY A 75 41.86 -29.70 5.33
C GLY A 75 41.06 -30.85 5.91
N GLU A 76 41.66 -32.05 5.95
CA GLU A 76 41.29 -33.10 6.90
C GLU A 76 41.29 -32.53 8.34
N PHE A 77 40.34 -32.92 9.18
CA PHE A 77 40.62 -33.53 10.49
C PHE A 77 39.32 -34.01 11.15
N SER A 78 39.37 -35.26 11.57
CA SER A 78 38.40 -35.97 12.41
C SER A 78 38.28 -35.31 13.79
N LEU A 79 37.08 -35.28 14.40
CA LEU A 79 36.91 -35.82 15.75
C LEU A 79 35.44 -36.05 16.14
N THR A 80 35.26 -37.22 16.74
CA THR A 80 34.10 -37.83 17.35
C THR A 80 33.83 -37.28 18.77
N CYS A 81 32.61 -37.55 19.28
CA CYS A 81 32.23 -37.68 20.70
C CYS A 81 32.16 -36.37 21.53
N LEU A 82 31.42 -36.24 22.63
CA LEU A 82 30.39 -36.98 23.38
C LEU A 82 29.84 -35.97 24.43
N PHE A 83 28.87 -36.42 25.24
CA PHE A 83 28.24 -35.78 26.40
C PHE A 83 27.06 -34.84 26.07
N GLY A 84 25.82 -35.09 26.48
CA GLY A 84 25.34 -35.84 27.64
C GLY A 84 24.62 -34.85 28.56
N GLY A 85 23.29 -34.98 28.69
CA GLY A 85 22.53 -34.05 29.52
C GLY A 85 21.02 -34.21 29.42
N ASN A 86 20.51 -35.29 30.01
CA ASN A 86 19.10 -35.46 30.35
C ASN A 86 18.57 -34.26 31.15
N ARG A 87 17.54 -33.56 30.63
CA ARG A 87 16.48 -32.97 31.45
C ARG A 87 15.15 -33.08 30.73
N ARG A 88 14.30 -33.99 31.22
CA ARG A 88 12.85 -33.90 31.06
C ARG A 88 12.39 -32.65 31.81
N VAL A 89 11.79 -31.72 31.09
CA VAL A 89 10.89 -30.73 31.66
C VAL A 89 9.60 -30.84 30.86
N SER A 90 8.57 -31.40 31.50
CA SER A 90 7.19 -31.34 31.06
C SER A 90 6.68 -29.93 31.33
N VAL A 91 6.17 -29.25 30.30
CA VAL A 91 5.37 -28.04 30.46
C VAL A 91 4.11 -28.22 29.62
N ASN A 92 2.99 -28.27 30.32
CA ASN A 92 1.65 -28.17 29.77
C ASN A 92 1.46 -26.85 29.02
N GLY A 93 0.66 -26.92 27.96
CA GLY A 93 0.50 -25.86 26.98
C GLY A 93 -0.04 -24.55 27.53
N THR A 94 0.65 -23.48 27.14
CA THR A 94 0.07 -22.20 26.72
C THR A 94 0.97 -21.70 25.60
N ALA A 95 0.41 -21.49 24.41
CA ALA A 95 1.16 -20.96 23.27
C ALA A 95 1.49 -19.48 23.52
N SER A 96 2.55 -19.20 24.26
CA SER A 96 3.20 -17.89 24.24
C SER A 96 4.06 -17.84 22.99
N SER A 97 3.77 -16.94 22.06
CA SER A 97 4.66 -16.62 20.94
C SER A 97 6.00 -16.12 21.48
N SER A 98 6.97 -17.02 21.59
CA SER A 98 8.33 -16.67 21.97
C SER A 98 8.97 -15.89 20.82
N PHE A 99 8.87 -14.57 20.83
CA PHE A 99 9.64 -13.72 19.94
C PHE A 99 11.13 -13.91 20.25
N ARG A 100 11.91 -14.36 19.25
CA ARG A 100 13.36 -14.51 19.38
C ARG A 100 14.02 -13.14 19.26
N THR A 101 14.44 -12.55 20.38
CA THR A 101 15.49 -11.54 20.37
C THR A 101 16.81 -12.25 20.02
N ARG A 102 17.43 -11.89 18.89
CA ARG A 102 18.80 -12.36 18.60
C ARG A 102 19.75 -11.64 19.56
N ASN A 103 20.23 -12.35 20.57
CA ASN A 103 21.45 -11.94 21.30
C ASN A 103 22.64 -12.11 20.35
N SER A 104 22.92 -11.12 19.51
CA SER A 104 24.17 -11.06 18.76
C SER A 104 25.10 -10.04 19.41
N SER A 105 26.17 -10.52 20.03
CA SER A 105 27.28 -9.74 20.58
C SER A 105 28.14 -9.04 19.52
N ASN A 106 27.67 -8.92 18.27
CA ASN A 106 28.35 -8.22 17.17
C ASN A 106 27.53 -6.98 16.77
N SER A 107 27.72 -5.88 17.50
CA SER A 107 27.19 -4.56 17.13
C SER A 107 27.71 -4.06 15.77
N ALA A 108 28.78 -4.66 15.24
CA ALA A 108 29.44 -4.27 14.00
C ALA A 108 28.68 -4.64 12.70
N MET A 109 27.57 -5.39 12.76
CA MET A 109 26.79 -5.79 11.57
C MET A 109 25.39 -5.17 11.48
N VAL A 110 25.05 -4.19 12.33
CA VAL A 110 23.75 -3.51 12.27
C VAL A 110 23.79 -2.48 11.12
N PRO A 111 22.83 -2.52 10.17
CA PRO A 111 22.73 -1.49 9.14
C PRO A 111 22.56 -0.09 9.77
N PRO A 112 23.11 0.97 9.16
CA PRO A 112 22.88 2.32 9.67
C PRO A 112 21.39 2.66 9.62
N ILE A 113 20.94 3.54 10.54
CA ILE A 113 19.58 4.07 10.54
C ILE A 113 19.42 4.91 9.27
N LEU A 114 18.82 4.33 8.22
CA LEU A 114 18.79 4.92 6.88
C LEU A 114 18.16 6.32 6.87
N SER A 115 17.11 6.55 7.66
CA SER A 115 16.48 7.88 7.73
C SER A 115 17.38 8.97 8.28
N LEU A 116 18.43 8.62 9.04
CA LEU A 116 19.44 9.56 9.55
C LEU A 116 20.71 9.57 8.69
N ALA A 117 21.12 8.39 8.18
CA ALA A 117 22.36 8.24 7.44
C ALA A 117 22.22 8.63 5.95
N LEU A 118 21.05 8.40 5.36
CA LEU A 118 20.70 8.67 3.97
C LEU A 118 19.29 9.28 3.90
N PRO A 119 19.09 10.51 4.44
CA PRO A 119 17.78 11.13 4.46
C PRO A 119 17.26 11.33 3.02
N SER A 120 16.05 10.83 2.75
CA SER A 120 15.33 11.19 1.53
C SER A 120 14.98 12.68 1.56
N GLU A 121 15.09 13.37 0.42
CA GLU A 121 14.71 14.78 0.27
C GLU A 121 13.23 15.03 0.61
N THR A 122 12.35 14.06 0.31
CA THR A 122 10.92 14.13 0.64
C THR A 122 10.62 13.57 2.04
N GLY A 123 11.49 12.69 2.53
CA GLY A 123 11.45 12.11 3.86
C GLY A 123 10.87 10.69 3.91
N ARG A 124 10.50 10.26 5.13
CA ARG A 124 10.05 8.91 5.44
C ARG A 124 8.68 8.91 6.12
N VAL A 125 7.76 8.10 5.59
CA VAL A 125 6.37 8.01 6.00
C VAL A 125 6.13 6.68 6.72
N LEU A 126 5.66 6.74 7.97
CA LEU A 126 5.02 5.57 8.59
C LEU A 126 3.55 5.58 8.17
N SER A 127 3.09 4.56 7.45
CA SER A 127 1.71 4.48 6.97
C SER A 127 0.94 3.37 7.68
N ILE A 128 -0.01 3.74 8.54
CA ILE A 128 -0.83 2.81 9.33
C ILE A 128 -2.25 2.78 8.74
N GLN A 129 -2.52 1.78 7.90
CA GLN A 129 -3.78 1.65 7.16
C GLN A 129 -4.13 0.18 6.91
N SER A 130 -5.31 -0.08 6.34
CA SER A 130 -5.68 -1.43 5.88
C SER A 130 -4.79 -1.93 4.73
N HIS A 131 -4.76 -3.24 4.49
CA HIS A 131 -4.09 -3.84 3.35
C HIS A 131 -4.93 -4.97 2.74
N THR A 132 -4.89 -5.08 1.41
CA THR A 132 -5.53 -6.17 0.66
C THR A 132 -4.56 -6.88 -0.28
N VAL A 133 -4.70 -8.20 -0.40
CA VAL A 133 -3.89 -9.00 -1.33
C VAL A 133 -4.26 -8.69 -2.78
N GLN A 134 -5.55 -8.65 -3.11
CA GLN A 134 -6.09 -8.19 -4.39
C GLN A 134 -6.80 -6.84 -4.23
N GLY A 135 -6.73 -6.01 -5.27
CA GLY A 135 -7.33 -4.69 -5.28
C GLY A 135 -6.46 -3.60 -4.68
N TYR A 136 -6.96 -2.36 -4.67
CA TYR A 136 -6.23 -1.19 -4.17
C TYR A 136 -7.08 -0.41 -3.16
N VAL A 137 -6.81 -0.64 -1.88
CA VAL A 137 -7.33 0.14 -0.75
C VAL A 137 -6.24 0.27 0.33
N GLY A 138 -6.41 1.23 1.23
CA GLY A 138 -5.48 1.50 2.33
C GLY A 138 -4.04 1.64 1.85
N ASN A 139 -3.11 0.95 2.52
CA ASN A 139 -1.69 0.96 2.20
C ASN A 139 -1.41 0.52 0.75
N LYS A 140 -2.23 -0.33 0.15
CA LYS A 140 -2.02 -0.75 -1.24
C LYS A 140 -2.36 0.35 -2.24
N SER A 141 -3.23 1.28 -1.85
CA SER A 141 -3.54 2.49 -2.62
C SER A 141 -2.59 3.65 -2.30
N ALA A 142 -2.07 3.74 -1.07
CA ALA A 142 -1.24 4.86 -0.60
C ALA A 142 0.27 4.70 -0.82
N VAL A 143 0.83 3.50 -0.63
CA VAL A 143 2.29 3.28 -0.62
C VAL A 143 2.91 3.56 -1.99
N PHE A 144 2.32 3.01 -3.05
CA PHE A 144 2.89 3.13 -4.39
C PHE A 144 2.93 4.59 -4.89
N PRO A 145 1.86 5.41 -4.79
CA PRO A 145 1.93 6.83 -5.12
C PRO A 145 3.00 7.59 -4.35
N LEU A 146 3.12 7.38 -3.05
CA LEU A 146 4.14 8.04 -2.23
C LEU A 146 5.56 7.64 -2.68
N GLN A 147 5.78 6.36 -2.97
CA GLN A 147 7.07 5.90 -3.52
C GLN A 147 7.36 6.52 -4.89
N LEU A 148 6.35 6.65 -5.77
CA LEU A 148 6.50 7.35 -7.05
C LEU A 148 6.86 8.83 -6.86
N LEU A 149 6.38 9.46 -5.79
CA LEU A 149 6.67 10.84 -5.44
C LEU A 149 8.01 11.02 -4.70
N GLY A 150 8.72 9.92 -4.42
CA GLY A 150 10.09 9.89 -3.87
C GLY A 150 10.19 9.60 -2.38
N TYR A 151 9.08 9.28 -1.70
CA TYR A 151 9.09 9.00 -0.26
C TYR A 151 9.55 7.58 0.02
N ASP A 152 10.31 7.42 1.11
CA ASP A 152 10.42 6.11 1.76
C ASP A 152 9.14 5.86 2.56
N VAL A 153 8.53 4.70 2.38
CA VAL A 153 7.25 4.38 3.03
C VAL A 153 7.38 3.04 3.75
N ASP A 154 7.17 3.08 5.06
CA ASP A 154 7.12 1.90 5.91
C ASP A 154 5.65 1.63 6.29
N PRO A 155 4.99 0.64 5.67
CA PRO A 155 3.59 0.34 5.95
C PRO A 155 3.43 -0.57 7.16
N ILE A 156 2.58 -0.18 8.10
CA ILE A 156 1.98 -1.09 9.09
C ILE A 156 0.54 -1.36 8.65
N ASN A 157 0.22 -2.63 8.44
CA ASN A 157 -1.09 -3.05 7.97
C ASN A 157 -2.01 -3.32 9.16
N SER A 158 -2.99 -2.44 9.40
CA SER A 158 -4.00 -2.60 10.46
C SER A 158 -4.86 -3.85 10.25
N VAL A 159 -5.07 -4.22 8.99
CA VAL A 159 -5.66 -5.50 8.57
C VAL A 159 -4.92 -6.02 7.36
N GLN A 160 -4.93 -7.35 7.18
CA GLN A 160 -4.52 -8.00 5.95
C GLN A 160 -5.65 -8.88 5.46
N PHE A 161 -6.39 -8.41 4.45
CA PHE A 161 -7.51 -9.14 3.84
C PHE A 161 -7.17 -9.65 2.44
N SER A 162 -7.90 -10.65 1.96
CA SER A 162 -7.80 -11.16 0.59
C SER A 162 -8.14 -10.07 -0.45
N ASN A 163 -9.15 -9.26 -0.15
CA ASN A 163 -9.72 -8.21 -1.00
C ASN A 163 -10.54 -7.25 -0.10
N HIS A 164 -10.96 -6.11 -0.64
CA HIS A 164 -11.76 -5.15 0.13
C HIS A 164 -13.19 -5.66 0.38
N THR A 165 -13.88 -5.02 1.33
CA THR A 165 -15.22 -5.42 1.83
C THR A 165 -16.37 -5.15 0.86
N GLY A 166 -16.09 -4.50 -0.28
CA GLY A 166 -17.07 -4.31 -1.36
C GLY A 166 -17.32 -5.58 -2.18
N TYR A 167 -16.47 -6.60 -2.04
CA TYR A 167 -16.70 -7.93 -2.61
C TYR A 167 -17.67 -8.75 -1.75
N PRO A 168 -18.37 -9.74 -2.33
CA PRO A 168 -19.31 -10.60 -1.60
C PRO A 168 -18.69 -11.41 -0.45
N THR A 169 -17.38 -11.68 -0.51
CA THR A 169 -16.66 -12.41 0.53
C THR A 169 -15.23 -11.90 0.64
N PHE A 170 -14.72 -11.86 1.86
CA PHE A 170 -13.32 -11.59 2.16
C PHE A 170 -12.88 -12.43 3.36
N LYS A 171 -11.57 -12.67 3.48
CA LYS A 171 -10.98 -13.33 4.64
C LYS A 171 -9.66 -12.64 4.99
N GLY A 172 -9.27 -12.72 6.25
CA GLY A 172 -7.92 -12.35 6.66
C GLY A 172 -7.82 -12.04 8.15
N GLN A 173 -6.82 -11.23 8.50
CA GLN A 173 -6.42 -10.98 9.88
C GLN A 173 -6.54 -9.49 10.21
N VAL A 174 -6.84 -9.21 11.47
CA VAL A 174 -6.92 -7.86 12.05
C VAL A 174 -5.82 -7.74 13.10
N LEU A 175 -5.02 -6.69 12.99
CA LEU A 175 -4.00 -6.33 13.96
C LEU A 175 -4.66 -5.57 15.11
N ASN A 176 -4.43 -5.99 16.35
CA ASN A 176 -4.92 -5.26 17.53
C ASN A 176 -3.89 -4.21 18.01
N GLY A 177 -4.29 -3.36 18.97
CA GLY A 177 -3.42 -2.31 19.51
C GLY A 177 -2.12 -2.84 20.11
N GLN A 178 -2.15 -3.93 20.87
CA GLN A 178 -0.94 -4.53 21.43
C GLN A 178 0.04 -4.97 20.33
N GLN A 179 -0.46 -5.63 19.28
CA GLN A 179 0.36 -6.06 18.14
C GLN A 179 0.91 -4.87 17.33
N LEU A 180 0.18 -3.76 17.24
CA LEU A 180 0.73 -2.51 16.70
C LEU A 180 1.90 -2.02 17.56
N TRP A 181 1.72 -1.97 18.89
CA TRP A 181 2.76 -1.52 19.80
C TRP A 181 4.01 -2.40 19.74
N GLU A 182 3.86 -3.72 19.65
CA GLU A 182 4.98 -4.67 19.47
C GLU A 182 5.84 -4.34 18.23
N LEU A 183 5.23 -3.90 17.12
CA LEU A 183 5.97 -3.44 15.95
C LEU A 183 6.73 -2.14 16.22
N ILE A 184 6.11 -1.19 16.93
CA ILE A 184 6.74 0.07 17.31
C ILE A 184 7.90 -0.15 18.27
N GLU A 185 7.77 -1.07 19.23
CA GLU A 185 8.86 -1.48 20.12
C GLU A 185 9.99 -2.15 19.34
N GLY A 186 9.66 -3.03 18.39
CA GLY A 186 10.65 -3.64 17.50
C GLY A 186 11.45 -2.61 16.69
N LEU A 187 10.78 -1.61 16.12
CA LEU A 187 11.43 -0.48 15.44
C LEU A 187 12.27 0.36 16.43
N GLY A 188 11.73 0.64 17.61
CA GLY A 188 12.38 1.43 18.65
C GLY A 188 13.65 0.78 19.19
N ALA A 189 13.63 -0.53 19.43
CA ALA A 189 14.79 -1.32 19.88
C ALA A 189 15.95 -1.28 18.86
N ASN A 190 15.66 -1.00 17.60
CA ASN A 190 16.65 -0.83 16.53
C ASN A 190 16.92 0.63 16.18
N ASN A 191 16.41 1.60 16.96
CA ASN A 191 16.52 3.04 16.70
C ASN A 191 15.95 3.47 15.32
N LEU A 192 14.90 2.79 14.84
CA LEU A 192 14.28 3.02 13.52
C LEU A 192 13.02 3.89 13.56
N LEU A 193 12.80 4.64 14.65
CA LEU A 193 11.58 5.44 14.86
C LEU A 193 11.68 6.90 14.36
N TYR A 194 12.73 7.26 13.64
CA TYR A 194 12.82 8.60 13.04
C TYR A 194 12.01 8.65 11.73
N TYR A 195 10.80 9.21 11.83
CA TYR A 195 9.87 9.46 10.72
C TYR A 195 9.62 10.95 10.54
N THR A 196 9.46 11.40 9.30
CA THR A 196 9.07 12.79 9.00
C THR A 196 7.55 12.93 8.88
N HIS A 197 6.86 11.86 8.48
CA HIS A 197 5.42 11.84 8.33
C HIS A 197 4.82 10.58 8.96
N LEU A 198 3.60 10.74 9.49
CA LEU A 198 2.69 9.67 9.83
C LEU A 198 1.44 9.83 8.97
N LEU A 199 0.99 8.73 8.36
CA LEU A 199 -0.25 8.67 7.58
C LEU A 199 -1.16 7.61 8.18
N THR A 200 -2.38 7.98 8.56
CA THR A 200 -3.40 7.04 9.02
C THR A 200 -4.64 7.09 8.14
N GLY A 201 -5.30 5.94 7.98
CA GLY A 201 -6.56 5.79 7.26
C GLY A 201 -7.49 4.85 8.02
N TYR A 202 -8.10 3.88 7.33
CA TYR A 202 -9.04 2.94 7.95
C TYR A 202 -8.50 2.25 9.22
N ILE A 203 -9.19 2.51 10.34
CA ILE A 203 -8.96 1.90 11.65
C ILE A 203 -10.30 1.33 12.14
N GLY A 204 -10.35 0.02 12.37
CA GLY A 204 -11.59 -0.70 12.67
C GLY A 204 -11.94 -0.83 14.16
N SER A 205 -11.13 -0.31 15.08
CA SER A 205 -11.39 -0.44 16.52
C SER A 205 -10.85 0.72 17.35
N VAL A 206 -11.54 1.05 18.44
CA VAL A 206 -11.13 2.08 19.41
C VAL A 206 -9.78 1.75 20.04
N SER A 207 -9.55 0.50 20.43
CA SER A 207 -8.29 0.09 21.06
C SER A 207 -7.10 0.30 20.13
N PHE A 208 -7.25 0.01 18.83
CA PHE A 208 -6.21 0.28 17.85
C PHE A 208 -5.98 1.79 17.65
N LEU A 209 -7.07 2.59 17.61
CA LEU A 209 -6.98 4.04 17.47
C LEU A 209 -6.25 4.70 18.66
N ASN A 210 -6.52 4.23 19.88
CA ASN A 210 -5.82 4.69 21.08
C ASN A 210 -4.32 4.38 21.01
N THR A 211 -3.95 3.18 20.57
CA THR A 211 -2.53 2.88 20.36
C THR A 211 -1.92 3.75 19.27
N VAL A 212 -2.65 4.08 18.19
CA VAL A 212 -2.15 5.04 17.18
C VAL A 212 -1.82 6.39 17.80
N LEU A 213 -2.62 6.90 18.75
CA LEU A 213 -2.30 8.13 19.49
C LEU A 213 -1.02 8.00 20.33
N GLU A 214 -0.79 6.84 20.95
CA GLU A 214 0.47 6.54 21.63
C GLU A 214 1.65 6.55 20.64
N VAL A 215 1.46 6.01 19.42
CA VAL A 215 2.47 6.07 18.35
C VAL A 215 2.75 7.52 17.96
N VAL A 216 1.73 8.37 17.78
CA VAL A 216 1.92 9.81 17.48
C VAL A 216 2.82 10.46 18.53
N ASN A 217 2.51 10.26 19.82
CA ASN A 217 3.27 10.81 20.92
C ASN A 217 4.72 10.29 20.93
N LYS A 218 4.91 8.98 20.71
CA LYS A 218 6.24 8.37 20.63
C LYS A 218 7.07 8.95 19.49
N LEU A 219 6.51 9.06 18.30
CA LEU A 219 7.20 9.60 17.14
C LEU A 219 7.53 11.09 17.33
N ARG A 220 6.62 11.89 17.90
CA ARG A 220 6.87 13.30 18.21
C ARG A 220 7.94 13.54 19.27
N SER A 221 8.09 12.60 20.22
CA SER A 221 9.19 12.66 21.20
C SER A 221 10.58 12.55 20.53
N ILE A 222 10.64 11.95 19.34
CA ILE A 222 11.86 11.75 18.55
C ILE A 222 12.01 12.85 17.50
N ASN A 223 10.93 13.17 16.79
CA ASN A 223 10.86 14.25 15.81
C ASN A 223 9.67 15.17 16.12
N PRO A 224 9.89 16.29 16.85
CA PRO A 224 8.84 17.26 17.16
C PRO A 224 8.20 17.92 15.92
N LYS A 225 8.85 17.83 14.75
CA LYS A 225 8.36 18.35 13.46
C LYS A 225 7.57 17.30 12.65
N LEU A 226 7.21 16.16 13.26
CA LEU A 226 6.43 15.11 12.59
C LEU A 226 5.10 15.67 12.04
N THR A 227 4.91 15.55 10.73
CA THR A 227 3.64 15.85 10.07
C THR A 227 2.71 14.64 10.19
N TYR A 228 1.59 14.80 10.88
CA TYR A 228 0.57 13.75 10.97
C TYR A 228 -0.59 14.03 10.00
N VAL A 229 -0.74 13.22 8.96
CA VAL A 229 -1.87 13.26 8.03
C VAL A 229 -2.87 12.19 8.42
N CYS A 230 -4.10 12.61 8.72
CA CYS A 230 -5.19 11.73 9.12
C CYS A 230 -6.32 11.76 8.08
N ASP A 231 -6.60 10.59 7.52
CA ASP A 231 -7.85 10.30 6.82
C ASP A 231 -8.82 9.64 7.83
N PRO A 232 -9.84 10.37 8.32
CA PRO A 232 -10.73 9.88 9.37
C PRO A 232 -11.80 8.95 8.77
N VAL A 233 -11.36 7.82 8.19
CA VAL A 233 -12.23 6.88 7.48
C VAL A 233 -13.25 6.29 8.44
N MET A 234 -14.47 6.81 8.41
CA MET A 234 -15.57 6.42 9.29
C MET A 234 -16.80 5.97 8.53
N GLY A 235 -17.01 6.47 7.31
CA GLY A 235 -18.22 6.18 6.55
C GLY A 235 -18.37 7.05 5.33
N ASP A 236 -19.38 6.72 4.52
CA ASP A 236 -19.74 7.47 3.33
C ASP A 236 -21.26 7.35 3.08
N GLU A 237 -21.80 8.24 2.27
CA GLU A 237 -23.22 8.26 1.86
C GLU A 237 -24.22 8.18 3.04
N GLY A 238 -23.89 8.83 4.16
CA GLY A 238 -24.75 8.89 5.34
C GLY A 238 -24.68 7.67 6.26
N LYS A 239 -23.75 6.74 6.03
CA LYS A 239 -23.63 5.50 6.81
C LYS A 239 -22.22 5.32 7.36
N LEU A 240 -22.14 5.03 8.66
CA LEU A 240 -20.89 4.62 9.30
C LEU A 240 -20.52 3.18 8.92
N TYR A 241 -19.23 2.97 8.66
CA TYR A 241 -18.61 1.65 8.47
C TYR A 241 -17.88 1.17 9.72
N VAL A 242 -17.74 2.06 10.71
CA VAL A 242 -17.04 1.82 11.98
C VAL A 242 -18.02 1.98 13.15
N PRO A 243 -17.70 1.40 14.32
CA PRO A 243 -18.48 1.64 15.54
C PRO A 243 -18.61 3.14 15.86
N PRO A 244 -19.80 3.63 16.26
CA PRO A 244 -20.03 5.06 16.55
C PRO A 244 -19.08 5.65 17.60
N GLU A 245 -18.56 4.83 18.51
CA GLU A 245 -17.61 5.24 19.54
C GLU A 245 -16.28 5.73 18.94
N LEU A 246 -15.93 5.35 17.71
CA LEU A 246 -14.73 5.90 17.05
C LEU A 246 -14.92 7.37 16.68
N VAL A 247 -16.16 7.83 16.45
CA VAL A 247 -16.42 9.21 16.05
C VAL A 247 -16.00 10.18 17.15
N SER A 248 -16.31 9.86 18.42
CA SER A 248 -15.89 10.68 19.56
C SER A 248 -14.38 10.69 19.73
N VAL A 249 -13.72 9.53 19.61
CA VAL A 249 -12.25 9.46 19.72
C VAL A 249 -11.56 10.24 18.60
N TYR A 250 -12.07 10.14 17.36
CA TYR A 250 -11.55 10.96 16.26
C TYR A 250 -11.70 12.45 16.57
N ARG A 251 -12.91 12.88 16.98
CA ARG A 251 -13.22 14.29 17.24
C ARG A 251 -12.39 14.87 18.39
N GLU A 252 -12.27 14.13 19.49
CA GLU A 252 -11.76 14.63 20.77
C GLU A 252 -10.26 14.39 20.95
N GLU A 253 -9.70 13.37 20.31
CA GLU A 253 -8.31 12.95 20.54
C GLU A 253 -7.45 12.97 19.27
N VAL A 254 -7.97 12.55 18.12
CA VAL A 254 -7.19 12.45 16.87
C VAL A 254 -7.10 13.79 16.15
N VAL A 255 -8.23 14.46 15.93
CA VAL A 255 -8.27 15.76 15.24
C VAL A 255 -7.35 16.77 15.92
N PRO A 256 -7.33 16.92 17.26
CA PRO A 256 -6.45 17.89 17.93
C PRO A 256 -4.96 17.68 17.69
N VAL A 257 -4.54 16.45 17.37
CA VAL A 257 -3.14 16.13 17.14
C VAL A 257 -2.78 16.02 15.66
N ALA A 258 -3.72 16.10 14.73
CA ALA A 258 -3.47 16.03 13.29
C ALA A 258 -2.81 17.30 12.75
N SER A 259 -1.87 17.15 11.79
CA SER A 259 -1.28 18.25 11.03
C SER A 259 -2.05 18.54 9.73
N MET A 260 -2.68 17.51 9.16
CA MET A 260 -3.61 17.64 8.04
C MET A 260 -4.75 16.62 8.18
N LEU A 261 -5.97 17.06 7.92
CA LEU A 261 -7.16 16.20 7.93
C LEU A 261 -7.79 16.16 6.52
N THR A 262 -8.19 14.97 6.07
CA THR A 262 -8.74 14.76 4.72
C THR A 262 -10.12 14.09 4.71
N PRO A 263 -11.12 14.61 5.46
CA PRO A 263 -12.42 13.96 5.55
C PRO A 263 -13.20 14.06 4.24
N ASN A 264 -14.10 13.11 3.98
CA ASN A 264 -15.19 13.35 3.02
C ASN A 264 -16.30 14.23 3.66
N GLN A 265 -17.35 14.57 2.89
CA GLN A 265 -18.46 15.38 3.42
C GLN A 265 -19.10 14.76 4.68
N PHE A 266 -19.45 13.48 4.63
CA PHE A 266 -20.13 12.81 5.73
C PHE A 266 -19.26 12.79 6.99
N GLU A 267 -17.98 12.49 6.84
CA GLU A 267 -17.01 12.49 7.93
C GLU A 267 -16.81 13.89 8.51
N ALA A 268 -16.74 14.94 7.67
CA ALA A 268 -16.66 16.32 8.12
C ALA A 268 -17.90 16.70 8.95
N GLU A 269 -19.09 16.29 8.52
CA GLU A 269 -20.32 16.50 9.28
C GLU A 269 -20.33 15.73 10.61
N GLN A 270 -19.82 14.50 10.63
CA GLN A 270 -19.67 13.73 11.87
C GLN A 270 -18.68 14.39 12.83
N LEU A 271 -17.53 14.88 12.34
CA LEU A 271 -16.53 15.49 13.20
C LEU A 271 -16.98 16.85 13.75
N THR A 272 -17.69 17.64 12.95
CA THR A 272 -18.13 18.98 13.33
C THR A 272 -19.49 19.02 14.03
N GLY A 273 -20.33 17.99 13.86
CA GLY A 273 -21.74 18.04 14.26
C GLY A 273 -22.57 19.02 13.42
N PHE A 274 -22.03 19.49 12.29
CA PHE A 274 -22.59 20.54 11.45
C PHE A 274 -22.91 19.98 10.06
N ARG A 275 -24.14 20.20 9.57
CA ARG A 275 -24.58 19.70 8.27
C ARG A 275 -24.04 20.58 7.14
N ILE A 276 -23.53 19.97 6.07
CA ILE A 276 -22.98 20.68 4.90
C ILE A 276 -23.98 20.57 3.75
N ALA A 277 -24.62 21.69 3.38
CA ALA A 277 -25.57 21.74 2.25
C ALA A 277 -25.13 22.73 1.16
N SER A 278 -24.09 23.55 1.43
CA SER A 278 -23.58 24.58 0.54
C SER A 278 -22.06 24.69 0.61
N GLU A 279 -21.47 25.43 -0.34
CA GLU A 279 -20.04 25.77 -0.31
C GLU A 279 -19.66 26.55 0.96
N THR A 280 -20.52 27.46 1.40
CA THR A 280 -20.32 28.23 2.64
C THR A 280 -20.26 27.31 3.85
N ASP A 281 -21.17 26.33 3.93
CA ASP A 281 -21.17 25.36 5.04
C ASP A 281 -19.88 24.54 5.08
N GLY A 282 -19.37 24.12 3.92
CA GLY A 282 -18.10 23.40 3.85
C GLY A 282 -16.90 24.25 4.30
N ARG A 283 -16.90 25.54 3.99
CA ARG A 283 -15.90 26.50 4.49
C ARG A 283 -15.98 26.69 5.99
N ASP A 284 -17.18 26.77 6.54
CA ASP A 284 -17.40 26.94 7.97
C ASP A 284 -17.06 25.66 8.75
N ALA A 285 -17.36 24.48 8.19
CA ALA A 285 -16.89 23.20 8.71
C ALA A 285 -15.35 23.15 8.80
N CYS A 286 -14.63 23.66 7.79
CA CYS A 286 -13.18 23.77 7.86
C CYS A 286 -12.71 24.66 9.02
N LYS A 287 -13.39 25.80 9.29
CA LYS A 287 -13.05 26.68 10.42
C LYS A 287 -13.27 26.00 11.77
N ILE A 288 -14.35 25.22 11.92
CA ILE A 288 -14.61 24.42 13.12
C ILE A 288 -13.49 23.39 13.31
N LEU A 289 -13.08 22.70 12.25
CA LEU A 289 -12.00 21.72 12.30
C LEU A 289 -10.65 22.39 12.63
N HIS A 290 -10.33 23.55 12.06
CA HIS A 290 -9.12 24.31 12.42
C HIS A 290 -9.11 24.68 13.91
N ALA A 291 -10.25 25.08 14.47
CA ALA A 291 -10.36 25.39 15.90
C ALA A 291 -10.09 24.15 16.79
N ALA A 292 -10.36 22.95 16.29
CA ALA A 292 -10.07 21.70 16.98
C ALA A 292 -8.58 21.32 16.95
N GLY A 293 -7.80 21.70 15.92
CA GLY A 293 -6.38 21.38 15.86
C GLY A 293 -5.66 21.58 14.53
N PRO A 294 -6.07 20.91 13.43
CA PRO A 294 -5.26 20.81 12.23
C PRO A 294 -5.11 22.14 11.49
N PRO A 295 -3.90 22.57 11.11
CA PRO A 295 -3.69 23.76 10.29
C PRO A 295 -4.12 23.55 8.83
N LYS A 296 -4.17 22.31 8.33
CA LYS A 296 -4.60 21.98 6.97
C LYS A 296 -5.83 21.07 7.02
N VAL A 297 -6.89 21.46 6.33
CA VAL A 297 -8.11 20.66 6.18
C VAL A 297 -8.47 20.61 4.70
N VAL A 298 -8.70 19.40 4.18
CA VAL A 298 -9.15 19.19 2.79
C VAL A 298 -10.38 18.31 2.83
N ILE A 299 -11.56 18.91 2.69
CA ILE A 299 -12.79 18.14 2.50
C ILE A 299 -12.76 17.60 1.07
N THR A 300 -12.48 16.30 0.94
CA THR A 300 -12.08 15.65 -0.32
C THR A 300 -13.19 15.68 -1.37
N SER A 301 -14.44 15.61 -0.91
CA SER A 301 -15.61 15.75 -1.75
C SER A 301 -16.83 16.22 -0.96
N ILE A 302 -17.47 17.28 -1.44
CA ILE A 302 -18.84 17.68 -1.08
C ILE A 302 -19.70 17.71 -2.34
N ASN A 303 -20.99 17.44 -2.18
CA ASN A 303 -21.96 17.54 -3.27
C ASN A 303 -22.86 18.76 -3.05
N VAL A 304 -22.72 19.77 -3.91
CA VAL A 304 -23.51 21.00 -3.87
C VAL A 304 -24.19 21.19 -5.21
N ASN A 305 -25.52 21.14 -5.23
CA ASN A 305 -26.34 21.31 -6.44
C ASN A 305 -25.94 20.39 -7.60
N GLY A 306 -25.51 19.16 -7.31
CA GLY A 306 -25.08 18.18 -8.31
C GLY A 306 -23.62 18.32 -8.76
N ASN A 307 -22.90 19.35 -8.27
CA ASN A 307 -21.47 19.51 -8.52
C ASN A 307 -20.67 18.89 -7.39
N LEU A 308 -19.64 18.11 -7.76
CA LEU A 308 -18.67 17.56 -6.82
C LEU A 308 -17.55 18.57 -6.63
N LEU A 309 -17.31 18.99 -5.40
CA LEU A 309 -16.31 19.99 -5.06
C LEU A 309 -15.35 19.44 -4.02
N LEU A 310 -14.07 19.75 -4.17
CA LEU A 310 -13.10 19.68 -3.07
C LEU A 310 -13.00 21.07 -2.45
N ILE A 311 -13.01 21.15 -1.12
CA ILE A 311 -12.72 22.40 -0.39
C ILE A 311 -11.42 22.20 0.37
N GLY A 312 -10.43 23.04 0.08
CA GLY A 312 -9.17 23.08 0.82
C GLY A 312 -9.08 24.34 1.67
N SER A 313 -8.48 24.21 2.84
CA SER A 313 -8.37 25.26 3.85
C SER A 313 -7.05 25.15 4.59
N HIS A 314 -6.27 26.23 4.61
CA HIS A 314 -4.96 26.30 5.27
C HIS A 314 -4.93 27.50 6.23
N GLN A 315 -4.91 27.21 7.53
CA GLN A 315 -4.66 28.18 8.59
C GLN A 315 -3.16 28.18 8.94
N LYS A 316 -2.40 29.10 8.33
CA LYS A 316 -0.94 29.22 8.52
C LYS A 316 -0.55 29.52 9.96
N GLU A 317 -1.33 30.38 10.63
CA GLU A 317 -1.14 30.75 12.02
C GLU A 317 -2.44 30.63 12.81
N LYS A 318 -2.35 30.11 14.04
CA LYS A 318 -3.50 29.95 14.92
C LYS A 318 -4.15 31.30 15.19
N GLY A 319 -5.46 31.40 14.93
CA GLY A 319 -6.24 32.62 15.15
C GLY A 319 -6.32 33.55 13.94
N GLN A 320 -5.57 33.30 12.86
CA GLN A 320 -5.79 34.00 11.58
C GLN A 320 -6.91 33.35 10.78
N SER A 321 -7.55 34.12 9.89
CA SER A 321 -8.49 33.58 8.92
C SER A 321 -7.76 32.60 7.97
N PRO A 322 -8.30 31.39 7.75
CA PRO A 322 -7.66 30.43 6.85
C PRO A 322 -7.73 30.90 5.39
N GLU A 323 -6.71 30.57 4.62
CA GLU A 323 -6.77 30.65 3.15
C GLU A 323 -7.59 29.46 2.65
N GLN A 324 -8.69 29.73 1.94
CA GLN A 324 -9.60 28.71 1.47
C GLN A 324 -9.73 28.73 -0.05
N PHE A 325 -9.92 27.56 -0.65
CA PHE A 325 -10.15 27.41 -2.08
C PHE A 325 -11.07 26.24 -2.37
N LYS A 326 -11.60 26.20 -3.59
CA LYS A 326 -12.32 25.05 -4.12
C LYS A 326 -11.69 24.53 -5.40
N ILE A 327 -11.94 23.26 -5.69
CA ILE A 327 -11.71 22.66 -7.01
C ILE A 327 -13.01 22.00 -7.43
N VAL A 328 -13.53 22.35 -8.61
CA VAL A 328 -14.67 21.67 -9.21
C VAL A 328 -14.17 20.39 -9.87
N ILE A 329 -14.69 19.24 -9.42
CA ILE A 329 -14.28 17.92 -9.87
C ILE A 329 -15.38 17.33 -10.76
N PRO A 330 -15.11 17.03 -12.04
CA PRO A 330 -16.07 16.32 -12.86
C PRO A 330 -16.37 14.94 -12.26
N LYS A 331 -17.65 14.66 -12.03
CA LYS A 331 -18.09 13.35 -11.55
C LYS A 331 -17.97 12.33 -12.68
N ILE A 332 -17.20 11.29 -12.45
CA ILE A 332 -17.14 10.11 -13.33
C ILE A 332 -18.32 9.20 -12.94
N PRO A 333 -19.18 8.77 -13.88
CA PRO A 333 -20.39 8.00 -13.57
C PRO A 333 -20.08 6.52 -13.30
N SER A 334 -19.22 6.25 -12.31
CA SER A 334 -18.82 4.92 -11.85
C SER A 334 -18.41 4.98 -10.39
N TYR A 335 -18.54 3.87 -9.68
CA TYR A 335 -18.08 3.76 -8.31
C TYR A 335 -16.69 3.12 -8.27
N PHE A 336 -15.79 3.67 -7.46
CA PHE A 336 -14.39 3.23 -7.36
C PHE A 336 -14.07 2.97 -5.89
N THR A 337 -13.27 1.95 -5.61
CA THR A 337 -12.78 1.70 -4.24
C THR A 337 -11.33 2.19 -4.10
N GLY A 338 -10.98 2.74 -2.94
CA GLY A 338 -9.61 3.14 -2.58
C GLY A 338 -9.19 4.53 -3.05
N THR A 339 -10.15 5.33 -3.51
CA THR A 339 -9.93 6.70 -4.00
C THR A 339 -9.62 7.68 -2.88
N GLY A 340 -10.26 7.55 -1.72
CA GLY A 340 -9.94 8.33 -0.51
C GLY A 340 -8.49 8.11 -0.07
N ASP A 341 -8.09 6.84 0.09
CA ASP A 341 -6.72 6.47 0.45
C ASP A 341 -5.67 7.03 -0.53
N LEU A 342 -5.96 6.94 -1.85
CA LEU A 342 -5.13 7.50 -2.90
C LEU A 342 -5.06 9.02 -2.80
N MET A 343 -6.20 9.69 -2.62
CA MET A 343 -6.28 11.14 -2.53
C MET A 343 -5.49 11.66 -1.34
N THR A 344 -5.65 11.05 -0.17
CA THR A 344 -4.91 11.39 1.04
C THR A 344 -3.41 11.23 0.85
N ALA A 345 -2.97 10.11 0.24
CA ALA A 345 -1.56 9.87 -0.06
C ALA A 345 -0.98 10.90 -1.03
N LEU A 346 -1.73 11.27 -2.07
CA LEU A 346 -1.33 12.32 -3.02
C LEU A 346 -1.27 13.70 -2.36
N LEU A 347 -2.25 14.05 -1.52
CA LEU A 347 -2.26 15.29 -0.76
C LEU A 347 -1.06 15.38 0.19
N LEU A 348 -0.72 14.29 0.90
CA LEU A 348 0.51 14.24 1.70
C LEU A 348 1.73 14.49 0.81
N GLY A 349 1.84 13.72 -0.27
CA GLY A 349 3.00 13.75 -1.16
C GLY A 349 3.25 15.12 -1.80
N TRP A 350 2.19 15.79 -2.27
CA TRP A 350 2.30 17.09 -2.92
C TRP A 350 2.36 18.25 -1.92
N SER A 351 1.64 18.18 -0.79
CA SER A 351 1.65 19.28 0.19
C SER A 351 2.98 19.41 0.93
N ASN A 352 3.76 18.33 1.04
CA ASN A 352 5.13 18.44 1.57
C ASN A 352 6.12 18.97 0.52
N LYS A 353 5.89 18.76 -0.78
CA LYS A 353 6.66 19.42 -1.86
C LYS A 353 6.32 20.91 -2.00
N TYR A 354 5.07 21.29 -1.69
CA TYR A 354 4.56 22.65 -1.77
C TYR A 354 3.94 23.09 -0.43
N PRO A 355 4.76 23.27 0.63
CA PRO A 355 4.27 23.48 2.00
C PRO A 355 3.37 24.72 2.16
N ASP A 356 3.62 25.76 1.37
CA ASP A 356 2.92 27.06 1.41
C ASP A 356 1.80 27.19 0.38
N SER A 357 1.55 26.17 -0.45
CA SER A 357 0.59 26.20 -1.55
C SER A 357 -0.27 24.93 -1.57
N LEU A 358 -1.17 24.83 -0.59
CA LEU A 358 -2.11 23.72 -0.48
C LEU A 358 -3.05 23.64 -1.69
N ASP A 359 -3.37 24.78 -2.29
CA ASP A 359 -4.09 24.90 -3.56
C ASP A 359 -3.37 24.15 -4.68
N MET A 360 -2.09 24.45 -4.91
CA MET A 360 -1.27 23.76 -5.92
C MET A 360 -1.14 22.26 -5.63
N ALA A 361 -0.94 21.89 -4.36
CA ALA A 361 -0.88 20.49 -3.97
C ALA A 361 -2.19 19.74 -4.25
N ALA A 362 -3.33 20.39 -4.00
CA ALA A 362 -4.65 19.84 -4.29
C ALA A 362 -4.92 19.74 -5.80
N GLU A 363 -4.50 20.73 -6.60
CA GLU A 363 -4.59 20.65 -8.08
C GLU A 363 -3.85 19.40 -8.60
N LEU A 364 -2.62 19.19 -8.16
CA LEU A 364 -1.80 18.03 -8.55
C LEU A 364 -2.41 16.70 -8.07
N ALA A 365 -2.94 16.66 -6.84
CA ALA A 365 -3.59 15.48 -6.30
C ALA A 365 -4.89 15.13 -7.05
N VAL A 366 -5.77 16.12 -7.29
CA VAL A 366 -7.02 15.92 -8.05
C VAL A 366 -6.71 15.49 -9.48
N SER A 367 -5.76 16.14 -10.15
CA SER A 367 -5.36 15.75 -11.51
C SER A 367 -4.79 14.34 -11.58
N SER A 368 -3.96 13.94 -10.60
CA SER A 368 -3.43 12.58 -10.51
C SER A 368 -4.57 11.56 -10.36
N LEU A 369 -5.48 11.80 -9.40
CA LEU A 369 -6.62 10.93 -9.14
C LEU A 369 -7.51 10.81 -10.39
N GLN A 370 -7.89 11.92 -11.01
CA GLN A 370 -8.71 11.94 -12.22
C GLN A 370 -8.06 11.18 -13.38
N ALA A 371 -6.73 11.29 -13.55
CA ALA A 371 -6.00 10.49 -14.54
C ALA A 371 -6.11 8.98 -14.26
N VAL A 372 -5.98 8.56 -12.99
CA VAL A 372 -6.17 7.15 -12.60
C VAL A 372 -7.60 6.69 -12.87
N LEU A 373 -8.60 7.47 -12.47
CA LEU A 373 -10.01 7.10 -12.61
C LEU A 373 -10.45 7.03 -14.06
N GLN A 374 -10.05 8.01 -14.90
CA GLN A 374 -10.36 7.99 -16.32
C GLN A 374 -9.70 6.80 -17.02
N ARG A 375 -8.44 6.49 -16.68
CA ARG A 375 -7.77 5.29 -17.21
C ARG A 375 -8.49 4.02 -16.78
N THR A 376 -8.91 3.97 -15.51
CA THR A 376 -9.67 2.84 -14.96
C THR A 376 -10.94 2.62 -15.75
N LEU A 377 -11.77 3.64 -15.91
CA LEU A 377 -13.00 3.56 -16.68
C LEU A 377 -12.74 3.11 -18.13
N ASN A 378 -11.77 3.70 -18.81
CA ASN A 378 -11.44 3.37 -20.20
C ASN A 378 -10.98 1.91 -20.37
N ASP A 379 -10.13 1.41 -19.47
CA ASP A 379 -9.65 0.02 -19.51
C ASP A 379 -10.80 -0.98 -19.31
N TYR A 380 -11.73 -0.70 -18.37
CA TYR A 380 -12.90 -1.56 -18.14
C TYR A 380 -13.88 -1.53 -19.32
N LEU A 381 -14.16 -0.35 -19.89
CA LEU A 381 -15.00 -0.23 -21.09
C LEU A 381 -14.38 -0.97 -22.28
N THR A 382 -13.07 -0.87 -22.48
CA THR A 382 -12.36 -1.56 -23.56
C THR A 382 -12.43 -3.09 -23.40
N ALA A 383 -12.45 -3.57 -22.15
CA ALA A 383 -12.64 -4.99 -21.85
C ALA A 383 -14.10 -5.47 -21.99
N GLY A 384 -15.04 -4.58 -22.36
CA GLY A 384 -16.47 -4.90 -22.48
C GLY A 384 -17.20 -5.03 -21.14
N TYR A 385 -16.64 -4.48 -20.07
CA TYR A 385 -17.26 -4.48 -18.76
C TYR A 385 -18.22 -3.29 -18.61
N ASP A 386 -19.39 -3.52 -18.01
CA ASP A 386 -20.31 -2.44 -17.63
C ASP A 386 -19.81 -1.74 -16.36
N PRO A 387 -19.31 -0.49 -16.44
CA PRO A 387 -18.72 0.21 -15.31
C PRO A 387 -19.73 0.63 -14.23
N GLN A 388 -21.03 0.47 -14.48
CA GLN A 388 -22.09 0.71 -13.49
C GLN A 388 -22.49 -0.56 -12.73
N SER A 389 -22.02 -1.74 -13.18
CA SER A 389 -22.45 -3.01 -12.61
C SER A 389 -21.82 -3.33 -11.25
N SER A 390 -20.64 -2.77 -10.94
CA SER A 390 -20.01 -2.90 -9.62
C SER A 390 -18.95 -1.82 -9.39
N SER A 391 -18.33 -1.84 -8.20
CA SER A 391 -17.16 -1.00 -7.94
C SER A 391 -15.96 -1.42 -8.80
N LEU A 392 -15.22 -0.44 -9.31
CA LEU A 392 -14.04 -0.66 -10.13
C LEU A 392 -12.76 -0.56 -9.30
N GLU A 393 -11.86 -1.53 -9.50
CA GLU A 393 -10.51 -1.50 -8.96
C GLU A 393 -9.65 -0.54 -9.77
N ILE A 394 -9.01 0.41 -9.09
CA ILE A 394 -8.25 1.45 -9.76
C ILE A 394 -7.03 0.88 -10.51
N ARG A 395 -6.76 1.40 -11.71
CA ARG A 395 -5.61 1.04 -12.55
C ARG A 395 -4.34 1.76 -12.10
N LEU A 396 -3.96 1.56 -10.84
CA LEU A 396 -2.93 2.34 -10.15
C LEU A 396 -1.55 2.24 -10.83
N ILE A 397 -1.07 1.02 -11.08
CA ILE A 397 0.24 0.78 -11.69
C ILE A 397 0.31 1.32 -13.12
N GLN A 398 -0.75 1.10 -13.91
CA GLN A 398 -0.85 1.58 -15.29
C GLN A 398 -0.92 3.10 -15.39
N SER A 399 -1.21 3.77 -14.26
CA SER A 399 -1.35 5.23 -14.18
C SER A 399 -0.14 5.90 -13.50
N GLN A 400 0.98 5.19 -13.32
CA GLN A 400 2.16 5.72 -12.63
C GLN A 400 2.67 7.06 -13.20
N ASP A 401 2.62 7.26 -14.51
CA ASP A 401 3.07 8.51 -15.13
C ASP A 401 2.11 9.66 -14.83
N GLY A 402 0.80 9.39 -14.79
CA GLY A 402 -0.21 10.36 -14.38
C GLY A 402 -0.14 10.73 -12.90
N ILE A 403 0.45 9.86 -12.06
CA ILE A 403 0.74 10.15 -10.65
C ILE A 403 2.04 10.96 -10.51
N ARG A 404 3.11 10.60 -11.24
CA ARG A 404 4.40 11.29 -11.17
C ARG A 404 4.33 12.69 -11.77
N ASN A 405 3.67 12.81 -12.92
CA ASN A 405 3.63 14.02 -13.75
C ASN A 405 2.18 14.29 -14.20
N PRO A 406 1.26 14.61 -13.27
CA PRO A 406 -0.13 14.87 -13.61
C PRO A 406 -0.26 16.10 -14.52
N ASP A 407 -1.10 15.98 -15.55
CA ASP A 407 -1.53 17.12 -16.35
C ASP A 407 -2.57 17.94 -15.56
N VAL A 408 -2.22 19.18 -15.21
CA VAL A 408 -3.01 20.02 -14.30
C VAL A 408 -4.17 20.67 -15.05
N LYS A 409 -5.31 19.97 -15.08
CA LYS A 409 -6.55 20.39 -15.75
C LYS A 409 -7.58 21.02 -14.79
N PHE A 410 -7.49 20.70 -13.50
CA PHE A 410 -8.44 21.14 -12.49
C PHE A 410 -7.79 22.20 -11.62
N LYS A 411 -8.26 23.43 -11.74
CA LYS A 411 -7.65 24.60 -11.09
C LYS A 411 -8.38 24.96 -9.80
N ALA A 412 -7.60 25.41 -8.82
CA ALA A 412 -8.11 25.90 -7.56
C ALA A 412 -8.62 27.34 -7.73
N GLU A 413 -9.84 27.58 -7.26
CA GLU A 413 -10.45 28.89 -7.17
C GLU A 413 -10.42 29.33 -5.71
N LYS A 414 -9.69 30.41 -5.40
CA LYS A 414 -9.63 30.95 -4.03
C LYS A 414 -10.96 31.61 -3.68
N TYR A 415 -11.40 31.39 -2.44
CA TYR A 415 -12.52 32.14 -1.89
C TYR A 415 -12.05 33.55 -1.51
N ASN A 416 -12.83 34.55 -1.89
CA ASN A 416 -12.61 35.95 -1.50
C ASN A 416 -12.89 36.19 -0.03
#